data_AF-A0A4Q3UDH5-F1
#
_entry.id   AF-A0A4Q3UDH5-F1
#
_cell.length_a   1.000
_cell.length_b   1.000
_cell.length_c   1.000
_cell.angle_alpha   90.00
_cell.angle_beta   90.00
_cell.angle_gamma   90.00
#
_symmetry.space_group_name_H-M   'P 1'
#
loop_
_entity.id
_entity.type
_entity.pdbx_description
1 polymer ?
#
loop_
_entity_poly.entity_id
_entity_poly.type
_entity_poly.pdbx_seq_one_letter_code
_entity_poly.pdbx_strand_id
1 'polypeptide(L)'
;MRIGIGYIAVPTSLVGTASAFVTVVFMVVPILALFLGAAHRWDLAQAVAFVVLGAIVQLGLSTLAGMAVNPVAGGILFALGQMGLVVWCMGVGAGLACLLKDRNMLLPMAAFLALFDMWLVFAPEGMVGKIARGNQETLAKVAYTIPRVADSQAAPETAPHGFAQPLAFVGPADLLFLAMFFVALYRFEMRSKETFRAMMPVLIAYLAAVLIFSHYETSIGPIRLAALPALLPIGLTVLWVNRREFKLLPDERAATIGLLIIGIPLVAWRIAVSQPEPEPAPTVEWAPPFEKQIDDLRKPIRY
;
A
#
# COMPACT_ATOMS: atom_id res chain seq x y z
N MET A 1 -7.92 -17.59 3.48
CA MET A 1 -7.69 -17.45 2.01
C MET A 1 -6.22 -17.68 1.61
N ARG A 2 -5.25 -16.99 2.22
CA ARG A 2 -3.81 -17.09 1.88
C ARG A 2 -3.26 -18.52 1.87
N ILE A 3 -3.65 -19.31 2.86
CA ILE A 3 -3.24 -20.72 3.02
C ILE A 3 -3.77 -21.57 1.87
N GLY A 4 -5.06 -21.42 1.51
CA GLY A 4 -5.68 -22.21 0.45
C GLY A 4 -5.04 -21.99 -0.92
N ILE A 5 -4.57 -20.78 -1.21
CA ILE A 5 -3.94 -20.45 -2.49
C ILE A 5 -2.62 -21.21 -2.69
N GLY A 6 -1.87 -21.49 -1.62
CA GLY A 6 -0.60 -22.21 -1.71
C GLY A 6 -0.72 -23.71 -2.02
N TYR A 7 -1.93 -24.27 -1.92
CA TYR A 7 -2.18 -25.71 -2.15
C TYR A 7 -3.00 -26.00 -3.41
N ILE A 8 -3.55 -24.97 -4.05
CA ILE A 8 -4.36 -25.15 -5.25
C ILE A 8 -3.45 -25.02 -6.47
N ALA A 9 -3.23 -26.12 -7.17
CA ALA A 9 -2.59 -26.10 -8.48
C ALA A 9 -3.53 -25.41 -9.48
N VAL A 10 -3.14 -24.23 -9.96
CA VAL A 10 -3.89 -23.47 -10.97
C VAL A 10 -3.27 -23.74 -12.34
N PRO A 11 -4.05 -24.15 -13.36
CA PRO A 11 -3.56 -24.26 -14.73
C PRO A 11 -2.91 -22.95 -15.19
N THR A 12 -1.80 -23.02 -15.94
CA THR A 12 -1.06 -21.83 -16.42
C THR A 12 -1.94 -20.85 -17.19
N SER A 13 -2.91 -21.36 -17.96
CA SER A 13 -3.90 -20.54 -18.68
C SER A 13 -4.81 -19.70 -17.78
N LEU A 14 -4.95 -20.06 -16.50
CA LEU A 14 -5.81 -19.38 -15.52
C LEU A 14 -5.03 -18.54 -14.50
N VAL A 15 -3.68 -18.54 -14.53
CA VAL A 15 -2.85 -17.85 -13.53
C VAL A 15 -3.14 -16.35 -13.49
N GLY A 16 -3.30 -15.71 -14.65
CA GLY A 16 -3.66 -14.30 -14.74
C GLY A 16 -5.00 -13.98 -14.08
N THR A 17 -6.05 -14.73 -14.44
CA THR A 17 -7.40 -14.58 -13.89
C THR A 17 -7.45 -14.88 -12.39
N ALA A 18 -6.80 -15.96 -11.95
CA ALA A 18 -6.71 -16.31 -10.54
C ALA A 18 -5.97 -15.25 -9.73
N SER A 19 -4.86 -14.71 -10.26
CA SER A 19 -4.10 -13.64 -9.61
C SER A 19 -4.91 -12.36 -9.49
N ALA A 20 -5.63 -11.96 -10.55
CA ALA A 20 -6.52 -10.80 -10.52
C ALA A 20 -7.63 -10.99 -9.47
N PHE A 21 -8.28 -12.16 -9.44
CA PHE A 21 -9.32 -12.47 -8.47
C PHE A 21 -8.79 -12.45 -7.03
N VAL A 22 -7.66 -13.12 -6.76
CA VAL A 22 -7.01 -13.11 -5.45
C VAL A 22 -6.69 -11.68 -5.03
N THR A 23 -6.10 -10.89 -5.93
CA THR A 23 -5.76 -9.48 -5.66
C THR A 23 -6.99 -8.67 -5.26
N VAL A 24 -8.09 -8.80 -6.01
CA VAL A 24 -9.35 -8.13 -5.69
C VAL A 24 -9.87 -8.55 -4.32
N VAL A 25 -9.92 -9.85 -4.02
CA VAL A 25 -10.43 -10.30 -2.71
C VAL A 25 -9.52 -9.82 -1.57
N PHE A 26 -8.21 -9.92 -1.71
CA PHE A 26 -7.25 -9.47 -0.70
C PHE A 26 -7.28 -7.97 -0.45
N MET A 27 -7.72 -7.18 -1.43
CA MET A 27 -7.97 -5.75 -1.28
C MET A 27 -9.35 -5.46 -0.69
N VAL A 28 -10.41 -6.14 -1.14
CA VAL A 28 -11.80 -5.92 -0.70
C VAL A 28 -11.97 -6.26 0.77
N VAL A 29 -11.39 -7.37 1.23
CA VAL A 29 -11.56 -7.87 2.61
C VAL A 29 -11.12 -6.85 3.67
N PRO A 30 -9.89 -6.29 3.65
CA PRO A 30 -9.49 -5.28 4.63
C PRO A 30 -10.34 -4.01 4.51
N ILE A 31 -10.71 -3.56 3.31
CA ILE A 31 -11.59 -2.41 3.13
C ILE A 31 -12.95 -2.63 3.78
N LEU A 32 -13.55 -3.82 3.59
CA LEU A 32 -14.81 -4.20 4.21
C LEU A 32 -14.69 -4.30 5.74
N ALA A 33 -13.60 -4.90 6.25
CA ALA A 33 -13.34 -4.97 7.68
C ALA A 33 -13.22 -3.57 8.30
N LEU A 34 -12.53 -2.64 7.62
CA LEU A 34 -12.44 -1.25 8.05
C LEU A 34 -13.80 -0.57 8.03
N PHE A 35 -14.58 -0.74 6.96
CA PHE A 35 -15.93 -0.16 6.88
C PHE A 35 -16.86 -0.66 8.00
N LEU A 36 -16.83 -1.96 8.29
CA LEU A 36 -17.65 -2.56 9.35
C LEU A 36 -17.18 -2.10 10.74
N GLY A 37 -15.86 -2.07 10.98
CA GLY A 37 -15.31 -1.59 12.25
C GLY A 37 -15.56 -0.09 12.48
N ALA A 38 -15.61 0.69 11.41
CA ALA A 38 -15.90 2.12 11.49
C ALA A 38 -17.34 2.45 11.92
N ALA A 39 -18.28 1.50 11.78
CA ALA A 39 -19.65 1.65 12.27
C ALA A 39 -19.75 1.62 13.80
N HIS A 40 -18.70 1.20 14.51
CA HIS A 40 -18.63 1.24 15.96
C HIS A 40 -18.53 2.68 16.48
N ARG A 41 -19.02 2.94 17.70
CA ARG A 41 -18.89 4.24 18.36
C ARG A 41 -17.52 4.33 19.03
N TRP A 42 -16.58 4.93 18.32
CA TRP A 42 -15.21 5.06 18.78
C TRP A 42 -15.03 6.15 19.84
N ASP A 43 -14.36 5.78 20.93
CA ASP A 43 -13.70 6.71 21.83
C ASP A 43 -12.16 6.65 21.67
N LEU A 44 -11.44 7.60 22.28
CA LEU A 44 -9.99 7.67 22.18
C LEU A 44 -9.30 6.49 22.91
N ALA A 45 -9.89 5.97 23.98
CA ALA A 45 -9.31 4.87 24.76
C ALA A 45 -9.36 3.55 23.96
N GLN A 46 -10.48 3.28 23.30
CA GLN A 46 -10.67 2.18 22.36
C GLN A 46 -9.72 2.30 21.17
N ALA A 47 -9.59 3.50 20.60
CA ALA A 47 -8.63 3.77 19.53
C ALA A 47 -7.20 3.38 19.96
N VAL A 48 -6.75 3.88 21.12
CA VAL A 48 -5.43 3.54 21.68
C VAL A 48 -5.30 2.05 21.97
N ALA A 49 -6.32 1.40 22.53
CA ALA A 49 -6.32 -0.04 22.80
C ALA A 49 -6.16 -0.85 21.50
N PHE A 50 -6.86 -0.47 20.42
CA PHE A 50 -6.71 -1.11 19.11
C PHE A 50 -5.33 -0.88 18.51
N VAL A 51 -4.73 0.30 18.70
CA VAL A 51 -3.35 0.56 18.27
C VAL A 51 -2.38 -0.38 18.98
N VAL A 52 -2.44 -0.42 20.31
CA VAL A 52 -1.52 -1.23 21.12
C VAL A 52 -1.70 -2.72 20.84
N LEU A 53 -2.94 -3.22 20.86
CA LEU A 53 -3.24 -4.63 20.61
C LEU A 53 -2.88 -5.02 19.17
N GLY A 54 -3.25 -4.21 18.18
CA GLY A 54 -2.93 -4.49 16.78
C GLY A 54 -1.42 -4.50 16.51
N ALA A 55 -0.66 -3.57 17.11
CA ALA A 55 0.80 -3.54 17.00
C ALA A 55 1.45 -4.75 17.68
N ILE A 56 1.01 -5.12 18.88
CA ILE A 56 1.49 -6.32 19.58
C ILE A 56 1.22 -7.58 18.75
N VAL A 57 0.00 -7.72 18.21
CA VAL A 57 -0.37 -8.86 17.36
C VAL A 57 0.45 -8.89 16.08
N GLN A 58 0.62 -7.75 15.40
CA GLN A 58 1.41 -7.71 14.17
C GLN A 58 2.87 -8.08 14.44
N LEU A 59 3.52 -7.41 15.38
CA LEU A 59 4.93 -7.63 15.67
C LEU A 59 5.18 -9.02 16.25
N GLY A 60 4.35 -9.44 17.21
CA GLY A 60 4.45 -10.77 17.84
C GLY A 60 4.23 -11.91 16.84
N LEU A 61 3.20 -11.83 16.00
CA LEU A 61 2.95 -12.92 15.04
C LEU A 61 3.90 -12.87 13.84
N SER A 62 4.37 -11.69 13.42
CA SER A 62 5.36 -11.59 12.33
C SER A 62 6.74 -12.11 12.76
N THR A 63 7.13 -11.86 14.02
CA THR A 63 8.38 -12.42 14.58
C THR A 63 8.27 -13.94 14.74
N LEU A 64 7.16 -14.44 15.30
CA LEU A 64 6.90 -15.88 15.40
C LEU A 64 6.84 -16.55 14.02
N ALA A 65 6.29 -15.87 13.00
CA ALA A 65 6.27 -16.38 11.63
C ALA A 65 7.68 -16.59 11.07
N GLY A 66 8.62 -15.68 11.35
CA GLY A 66 10.02 -15.81 10.94
C GLY A 66 10.79 -16.92 11.68
N MET A 67 10.30 -17.35 12.85
CA MET A 67 10.88 -18.44 13.64
C MET A 67 10.23 -19.80 13.35
N ALA A 68 9.17 -19.84 12.55
CA ALA A 68 8.42 -21.06 12.30
C ALA A 68 9.22 -22.02 11.40
N VAL A 69 9.47 -23.24 11.90
CA VAL A 69 10.16 -24.30 11.13
C VAL A 69 9.28 -24.79 9.96
N ASN A 70 7.95 -24.82 10.16
CA ASN A 70 7.01 -25.23 9.13
C ASN A 70 6.57 -24.01 8.30
N PRO A 71 6.77 -24.01 6.97
CA PRO A 71 6.45 -22.87 6.11
C PRO A 71 4.95 -22.54 6.09
N VAL A 72 4.10 -23.55 6.27
CA VAL A 72 2.65 -23.39 6.36
C VAL A 72 2.32 -22.61 7.61
N ALA A 73 2.82 -23.05 8.77
CA ALA A 73 2.61 -22.39 10.05
C ALA A 73 3.13 -20.93 10.02
N GLY A 74 4.31 -20.70 9.42
CA GLY A 74 4.85 -19.36 9.18
C GLY A 74 3.89 -18.49 8.34
N GLY A 75 3.35 -19.03 7.25
CA GLY A 75 2.35 -18.35 6.43
C GLY A 75 1.04 -18.03 7.18
N ILE A 76 0.56 -18.92 8.06
CA ILE A 76 -0.61 -18.67 8.92
C ILE A 76 -0.30 -17.52 9.88
N LEU A 77 0.80 -17.62 10.63
CA LEU A 77 1.21 -16.61 11.61
C LEU A 77 1.39 -15.24 10.94
N PHE A 78 2.03 -15.19 9.78
CA PHE A 78 2.19 -13.95 9.03
C PHE A 78 0.82 -13.38 8.58
N ALA A 79 -0.08 -14.21 8.06
CA ALA A 79 -1.42 -13.76 7.69
C ALA A 79 -2.23 -13.25 8.89
N LEU A 80 -2.09 -13.88 10.06
CA LEU A 80 -2.70 -13.38 11.30
C LEU A 80 -2.05 -12.06 11.75
N GLY A 81 -0.74 -11.91 11.62
CA GLY A 81 -0.02 -10.66 11.90
C GLY A 81 -0.50 -9.50 11.02
N GLN A 82 -0.84 -9.77 9.77
CA GLN A 82 -1.43 -8.79 8.85
C GLN A 82 -2.84 -8.34 9.27
N MET A 83 -3.59 -9.13 10.06
CA MET A 83 -4.80 -8.62 10.69
C MET A 83 -4.47 -7.61 11.80
N GLY A 84 -3.38 -7.84 12.54
CA GLY A 84 -2.84 -6.86 13.49
C GLY A 84 -2.59 -5.51 12.84
N LEU A 85 -2.03 -5.50 11.61
CA LEU A 85 -1.86 -4.30 10.79
C LEU A 85 -3.16 -3.53 10.57
N VAL A 86 -4.20 -4.22 10.08
CA VAL A 86 -5.52 -3.62 9.85
C VAL A 86 -6.12 -3.09 11.16
N VAL A 87 -5.95 -3.81 12.27
CA VAL A 87 -6.48 -3.44 13.60
C VAL A 87 -5.82 -2.17 14.14
N TRP A 88 -4.49 -2.03 14.09
CA TRP A 88 -3.87 -0.79 14.58
C TRP A 88 -4.07 0.37 13.61
N CYS A 89 -4.11 0.14 12.29
CA CYS A 89 -4.49 1.17 11.32
C CYS A 89 -5.92 1.69 11.58
N MET A 90 -6.86 0.79 11.92
CA MET A 90 -8.20 1.18 12.37
C MET A 90 -8.13 2.04 13.64
N GLY A 91 -7.36 1.62 14.65
CA GLY A 91 -7.20 2.38 15.89
C GLY A 91 -6.63 3.79 15.65
N VAL A 92 -5.58 3.93 14.85
CA VAL A 92 -5.02 5.26 14.52
C VAL A 92 -6.02 6.09 13.71
N GLY A 93 -6.65 5.50 12.70
CA GLY A 93 -7.65 6.18 11.88
C GLY A 93 -8.84 6.67 12.71
N ALA A 94 -9.34 5.84 13.64
CA ALA A 94 -10.38 6.20 14.58
C ALA A 94 -9.95 7.32 15.53
N GLY A 95 -8.73 7.24 16.09
CA GLY A 95 -8.17 8.29 16.95
C GLY A 95 -8.07 9.63 16.23
N LEU A 96 -7.59 9.64 14.99
CA LEU A 96 -7.57 10.85 14.15
C LEU A 96 -8.98 11.36 13.86
N ALA A 97 -9.91 10.47 13.54
CA ALA A 97 -11.31 10.84 13.32
C ALA A 97 -11.96 11.42 14.58
N CYS A 98 -11.58 10.97 15.79
CA CYS A 98 -12.01 11.52 17.08
C CYS A 98 -11.52 12.97 17.29
N LEU A 99 -10.35 13.33 16.75
CA LEU A 99 -9.80 14.69 16.82
C LEU A 99 -10.51 15.68 15.88
N LEU A 100 -11.20 15.18 14.85
CA LEU A 100 -12.00 16.04 13.96
C LEU A 100 -13.18 16.63 14.74
N LYS A 101 -13.30 17.96 14.70
CA LYS A 101 -14.38 18.68 15.39
C LYS A 101 -15.63 18.83 14.53
N ASP A 102 -15.45 18.96 13.21
CA ASP A 102 -16.52 19.18 12.24
C ASP A 102 -16.28 18.33 10.98
N ARG A 103 -17.37 17.94 10.31
CA ARG A 103 -17.35 17.27 9.00
C ARG A 103 -16.69 18.11 7.92
N ASN A 104 -16.76 19.44 7.99
CA ASN A 104 -16.14 20.32 7.00
C ASN A 104 -14.60 20.23 7.03
N MET A 105 -14.00 19.81 8.16
CA MET A 105 -12.56 19.57 8.26
C MET A 105 -12.08 18.40 7.37
N LEU A 106 -12.99 17.55 6.88
CA LEU A 106 -12.66 16.47 5.96
C LEU A 106 -12.18 16.98 4.60
N LEU A 107 -12.64 18.17 4.14
CA LEU A 107 -12.16 18.75 2.87
C LEU A 107 -10.67 19.09 2.90
N PRO A 108 -10.19 19.98 3.79
CA PRO A 108 -8.79 20.34 3.81
C PRO A 108 -7.91 19.13 4.18
N MET A 109 -8.40 18.22 5.01
CA MET A 109 -7.68 16.98 5.32
C MET A 109 -7.53 16.10 4.07
N ALA A 110 -8.62 15.81 3.34
CA ALA A 110 -8.55 15.00 2.12
C ALA A 110 -7.65 15.64 1.04
N ALA A 111 -7.72 16.96 0.88
CA ALA A 111 -6.84 17.70 -0.03
C ALA A 111 -5.38 17.61 0.40
N PHE A 112 -5.07 17.83 1.68
CA PHE A 112 -3.72 17.74 2.22
C PHE A 112 -3.14 16.35 2.03
N LEU A 113 -3.92 15.31 2.33
CA LEU A 113 -3.49 13.93 2.20
C LEU A 113 -3.24 13.52 0.76
N ALA A 114 -4.11 13.91 -0.18
CA ALA A 114 -3.88 13.65 -1.60
C ALA A 114 -2.62 14.37 -2.11
N LEU A 115 -2.39 15.61 -1.67
CA LEU A 115 -1.18 16.37 -2.01
C LEU A 115 0.07 15.76 -1.39
N PHE A 116 0.00 15.32 -0.13
CA PHE A 116 1.10 14.68 0.57
C PHE A 116 1.46 13.33 -0.04
N ASP A 117 0.46 12.54 -0.43
CA ASP A 117 0.66 11.26 -1.12
C ASP A 117 1.32 11.47 -2.49
N MET A 118 0.80 12.41 -3.29
CA MET A 118 1.44 12.82 -4.55
C MET A 118 2.88 13.28 -4.31
N TRP A 119 3.11 14.10 -3.28
CA TRP A 119 4.45 14.56 -2.95
C TRP A 119 5.39 13.40 -2.62
N LEU A 120 4.96 12.43 -1.80
CA LEU A 120 5.79 11.26 -1.45
C LEU A 120 6.12 10.40 -2.67
N VAL A 121 5.14 10.18 -3.55
CA VAL A 121 5.33 9.45 -4.80
C VAL A 121 6.34 10.16 -5.72
N PHE A 122 6.25 11.49 -5.84
CA PHE A 122 7.09 12.28 -6.75
C PHE A 122 8.38 12.81 -6.12
N ALA A 123 8.60 12.62 -4.82
CA ALA A 123 9.82 13.03 -4.12
C ALA A 123 10.63 11.83 -3.58
N PRO A 124 10.99 10.84 -4.42
CA PRO A 124 11.67 9.64 -3.93
C PRO A 124 13.09 9.93 -3.45
N GLU A 125 13.66 11.12 -3.71
CA GLU A 125 14.99 11.56 -3.29
C GLU A 125 14.99 12.45 -2.03
N GLY A 126 13.81 12.85 -1.54
CA GLY A 126 13.72 13.60 -0.29
C GLY A 126 14.22 12.76 0.90
N MET A 127 14.48 13.38 2.04
CA MET A 127 14.89 12.67 3.26
C MET A 127 13.98 11.47 3.57
N VAL A 128 12.66 11.65 3.39
CA VAL A 128 11.66 10.58 3.53
C VAL A 128 11.82 9.49 2.47
N GLY A 129 12.06 9.86 1.21
CA GLY A 129 12.32 8.91 0.13
C GLY A 129 13.63 8.14 0.30
N LYS A 130 14.69 8.78 0.79
CA LYS A 130 15.98 8.13 1.12
C LYS A 130 15.85 7.17 2.29
N ILE A 131 15.11 7.55 3.34
CA ILE A 131 14.80 6.64 4.47
C ILE A 131 13.94 5.47 3.96
N ALA A 132 12.97 5.74 3.08
CA ALA A 132 12.14 4.70 2.50
C ALA A 132 12.95 3.74 1.61
N ARG A 133 13.90 4.24 0.81
CA ARG A 133 14.79 3.42 -0.02
C ARG A 133 15.81 2.64 0.81
N GLY A 134 16.46 3.30 1.76
CA GLY A 134 17.45 2.67 2.64
C GLY A 134 16.86 1.62 3.60
N ASN A 135 15.54 1.62 3.77
CA ASN A 135 14.83 0.71 4.66
C ASN A 135 13.66 -0.02 3.97
N GLN A 136 13.74 -0.24 2.65
CA GLN A 136 12.68 -0.94 1.89
C GLN A 136 12.38 -2.32 2.46
N GLU A 137 13.39 -3.02 2.98
CA GLU A 137 13.20 -4.33 3.59
C GLU A 137 12.31 -4.25 4.84
N THR A 138 12.47 -3.20 5.66
CA THR A 138 11.63 -2.98 6.83
C THR A 138 10.24 -2.49 6.44
N LEU A 139 10.13 -1.64 5.42
CA LEU A 139 8.82 -1.20 4.91
C LEU A 139 8.03 -2.37 4.32
N ALA A 140 8.68 -3.28 3.60
CA ALA A 140 8.06 -4.49 3.07
C ALA A 140 7.56 -5.43 4.19
N LYS A 141 8.23 -5.45 5.35
CA LYS A 141 7.80 -6.21 6.53
C LYS A 141 6.53 -5.64 7.19
N VAL A 142 6.29 -4.33 7.06
CA VAL A 142 5.15 -3.64 7.68
C VAL A 142 3.99 -3.46 6.71
N ALA A 143 4.25 -3.45 5.40
CA ALA A 143 3.22 -3.26 4.38
C ALA A 143 2.26 -4.45 4.27
N TYR A 144 1.03 -4.15 3.82
CA TYR A 144 0.05 -5.19 3.54
C TYR A 144 0.34 -5.81 2.17
N THR A 145 0.81 -7.05 2.18
CA THR A 145 1.19 -7.76 0.95
C THR A 145 -0.04 -8.31 0.22
N ILE A 146 -0.17 -8.03 -1.07
CA ILE A 146 -1.14 -8.72 -1.92
C ILE A 146 -0.44 -9.90 -2.60
N PRO A 147 -0.84 -11.15 -2.32
CA PRO A 147 -0.23 -12.32 -2.95
C PRO A 147 -0.67 -12.45 -4.42
N ARG A 148 0.28 -12.79 -5.30
CA ARG A 148 0.04 -13.26 -6.67
C ARG A 148 0.51 -14.70 -6.81
N VAL A 149 -0.18 -15.44 -7.67
CA VAL A 149 0.26 -16.76 -8.11
C VAL A 149 1.40 -16.54 -9.10
N ALA A 150 2.63 -16.90 -8.73
CA ALA A 150 3.76 -16.82 -9.65
C ALA A 150 3.73 -17.99 -10.63
N ASP A 151 4.10 -17.72 -11.88
CA ASP A 151 4.31 -18.76 -12.88
C ASP A 151 5.52 -19.62 -12.50
N SER A 152 5.44 -20.92 -12.78
CA SER A 152 6.45 -21.92 -12.40
C SER A 152 7.85 -21.67 -12.97
N GLN A 153 8.01 -20.76 -13.93
CA GLN A 153 9.31 -20.42 -14.52
C GLN A 153 10.18 -19.49 -13.65
N ALA A 154 9.61 -18.79 -12.66
CA ALA A 154 10.36 -17.97 -11.70
C ALA A 154 10.54 -18.66 -10.34
N ALA A 155 10.13 -19.92 -10.23
CA ALA A 155 10.32 -20.72 -9.03
C ALA A 155 11.72 -21.37 -9.05
N PRO A 156 12.42 -21.46 -7.91
CA PRO A 156 13.61 -22.31 -7.80
C PRO A 156 13.26 -23.73 -8.26
N GLU A 157 14.14 -24.39 -9.01
CA GLU A 157 13.94 -25.72 -9.64
C GLU A 157 13.41 -26.81 -8.69
N THR A 158 13.56 -26.59 -7.38
CA THR A 158 13.15 -27.50 -6.31
C THR A 158 11.66 -27.43 -5.93
N ALA A 159 10.85 -26.61 -6.60
CA ALA A 159 9.45 -26.42 -6.22
C ALA A 159 8.44 -26.78 -7.32
N PRO A 160 7.70 -27.89 -7.15
CA PRO A 160 6.78 -28.39 -8.17
C PRO A 160 5.48 -27.57 -8.34
N HIS A 161 5.26 -26.53 -7.53
CA HIS A 161 4.01 -25.76 -7.50
C HIS A 161 4.25 -24.25 -7.41
N GLY A 162 3.38 -23.46 -8.04
CA GLY A 162 3.48 -22.01 -8.07
C GLY A 162 3.54 -21.40 -6.67
N PHE A 163 4.58 -20.62 -6.39
CA PHE A 163 4.71 -19.91 -5.12
C PHE A 163 3.93 -18.59 -5.14
N ALA A 164 3.40 -18.21 -3.98
CA ALA A 164 2.83 -16.88 -3.80
C ALA A 164 3.95 -15.83 -3.71
N GLN A 165 4.08 -14.97 -4.73
CA GLN A 165 4.98 -13.81 -4.70
C GLN A 165 4.19 -12.54 -4.37
N PRO A 166 4.81 -11.56 -3.66
CA PRO A 166 4.19 -10.26 -3.43
C PRO A 166 4.05 -9.51 -4.77
N LEU A 167 2.81 -9.23 -5.19
CA LEU A 167 2.54 -8.45 -6.42
C LEU A 167 2.50 -6.96 -6.16
N ALA A 168 1.82 -6.59 -5.08
CA ALA A 168 1.58 -5.22 -4.72
C ALA A 168 1.64 -5.08 -3.20
N PHE A 169 2.09 -3.91 -2.77
CA PHE A 169 2.10 -3.51 -1.37
C PHE A 169 1.08 -2.40 -1.21
N VAL A 170 0.12 -2.60 -0.31
CA VAL A 170 -0.76 -1.52 0.15
C VAL A 170 -0.12 -0.93 1.40
N GLY A 171 0.06 0.38 1.39
CA GLY A 171 0.72 1.07 2.48
C GLY A 171 -0.17 1.07 3.74
N PRO A 172 0.43 1.07 4.95
CA PRO A 172 -0.34 1.28 6.19
C PRO A 172 -1.07 2.62 6.19
N ALA A 173 -0.53 3.62 5.48
CA ALA A 173 -1.15 4.94 5.30
C ALA A 173 -2.51 4.82 4.61
N ASP A 174 -2.62 4.04 3.53
CA ASP A 174 -3.87 3.85 2.80
C ASP A 174 -4.97 3.29 3.71
N LEU A 175 -4.63 2.25 4.48
CA LEU A 175 -5.55 1.61 5.42
C LEU A 175 -5.96 2.56 6.56
N LEU A 176 -5.00 3.30 7.11
CA LEU A 176 -5.21 4.28 8.19
C LEU A 176 -6.14 5.40 7.73
N PHE A 177 -5.90 5.99 6.56
CA PHE A 177 -6.72 7.08 6.05
C PHE A 177 -8.10 6.62 5.62
N LEU A 178 -8.19 5.43 5.01
CA LEU A 178 -9.49 4.81 4.71
C LEU A 178 -10.29 4.58 6.00
N ALA A 179 -9.67 4.06 7.05
CA ALA A 179 -10.29 3.90 8.36
C ALA A 179 -10.75 5.23 8.94
N MET A 180 -9.88 6.25 8.93
CA MET A 180 -10.22 7.59 9.40
C MET A 180 -11.44 8.17 8.65
N PHE A 181 -11.47 8.08 7.32
CA PHE A 181 -12.61 8.57 6.54
C PHE A 181 -13.89 7.80 6.88
N PHE A 182 -13.84 6.47 6.98
CA PHE A 182 -15.04 5.73 7.35
C PHE A 182 -15.54 6.06 8.75
N VAL A 183 -14.65 6.13 9.74
CA VAL A 183 -15.04 6.49 11.12
C VAL A 183 -15.62 7.89 11.15
N ALA A 184 -15.03 8.85 10.44
CA ALA A 184 -15.55 10.20 10.34
C ALA A 184 -16.92 10.25 9.63
N LEU A 185 -17.12 9.48 8.56
CA LEU A 185 -18.40 9.40 7.86
C LEU A 185 -19.51 8.85 8.75
N TYR A 186 -19.23 7.82 9.56
CA TYR A 186 -20.19 7.31 10.54
C TYR A 186 -20.43 8.28 11.69
N ARG A 187 -19.36 8.89 12.22
CA ARG A 187 -19.42 9.84 13.34
C ARG A 187 -20.23 11.09 12.99
N PHE A 188 -20.08 11.62 11.78
CA PHE A 188 -20.79 12.81 11.32
C PHE A 188 -22.09 12.49 10.58
N GLU A 189 -22.58 11.24 10.68
CA GLU A 189 -23.84 10.77 10.08
C GLU A 189 -23.96 11.08 8.57
N MET A 190 -22.83 10.98 7.87
CA MET A 190 -22.74 11.21 6.43
C MET A 190 -23.16 9.96 5.65
N ARG A 191 -23.11 10.03 4.30
CA ARG A 191 -23.57 8.97 3.39
C ARG A 191 -22.56 7.82 3.30
N SER A 192 -22.26 7.16 4.43
CA SER A 192 -21.20 6.15 4.55
C SER A 192 -21.42 4.95 3.63
N LYS A 193 -22.66 4.45 3.54
CA LYS A 193 -23.01 3.30 2.68
C LYS A 193 -22.84 3.63 1.20
N GLU A 194 -23.29 4.79 0.75
CA GLU A 194 -23.11 5.20 -0.65
C GLU A 194 -21.65 5.49 -0.96
N THR A 195 -20.91 6.06 0.00
CA THR A 195 -19.47 6.27 -0.16
C THR A 195 -18.74 4.94 -0.32
N PHE A 196 -19.06 3.95 0.51
CA PHE A 196 -18.51 2.60 0.38
C PHE A 196 -18.85 1.96 -0.97
N ARG A 197 -20.12 2.01 -1.39
CA ARG A 197 -20.57 1.45 -2.69
C ARG A 197 -19.89 2.12 -3.89
N ALA A 198 -19.60 3.41 -3.82
CA ALA A 198 -18.88 4.14 -4.87
C ALA A 198 -17.37 3.90 -4.82
N MET A 199 -16.79 3.80 -3.62
CA MET A 199 -15.36 3.64 -3.43
C MET A 199 -14.86 2.26 -3.82
N MET A 200 -15.63 1.20 -3.58
CA MET A 200 -15.28 -0.15 -3.99
C MET A 200 -14.95 -0.28 -5.49
N PRO A 201 -15.84 0.11 -6.43
CA PRO A 201 -15.53 0.03 -7.86
C PRO A 201 -14.43 1.01 -8.26
N VAL A 202 -14.31 2.19 -7.64
CA VAL A 202 -13.21 3.14 -7.92
C VAL A 202 -11.86 2.52 -7.56
N LEU A 203 -11.73 1.90 -6.38
CA LEU A 203 -10.49 1.25 -5.96
C LEU A 203 -10.16 0.01 -6.79
N ILE A 204 -11.17 -0.78 -7.18
CA ILE A 204 -10.97 -1.94 -8.09
C ILE A 204 -10.53 -1.46 -9.47
N ALA A 205 -11.18 -0.45 -10.04
CA ALA A 205 -10.81 0.12 -11.33
C ALA A 205 -9.42 0.75 -11.28
N TYR A 206 -9.10 1.44 -10.19
CA TYR A 206 -7.77 2.01 -9.96
C TYR A 206 -6.68 0.93 -9.89
N LEU A 207 -6.89 -0.12 -9.11
CA LEU A 207 -5.95 -1.25 -9.03
C LEU A 207 -5.80 -1.94 -10.38
N ALA A 208 -6.90 -2.15 -11.11
CA ALA A 208 -6.87 -2.73 -12.45
C ALA A 208 -6.07 -1.84 -13.42
N ALA A 209 -6.25 -0.52 -13.36
CA ALA A 209 -5.47 0.42 -14.15
C ALA A 209 -3.97 0.32 -13.79
N VAL A 210 -3.62 0.33 -12.50
CA VAL A 210 -2.23 0.18 -12.06
C VAL A 210 -1.62 -1.13 -12.56
N LEU A 211 -2.36 -2.25 -12.46
CA LEU A 211 -1.87 -3.55 -12.94
C LEU A 211 -1.70 -3.57 -14.47
N ILE A 212 -2.66 -3.04 -15.23
CA ILE A 212 -2.58 -2.97 -16.69
C ILE A 212 -1.41 -2.07 -17.12
N PHE A 213 -1.32 -0.85 -16.59
CA PHE A 213 -0.27 0.10 -16.96
C PHE A 213 1.12 -0.30 -16.44
N SER A 214 1.21 -1.05 -15.34
CA SER A 214 2.49 -1.58 -14.86
C SER A 214 3.16 -2.52 -15.85
N HIS A 215 2.39 -3.21 -16.68
CA HIS A 215 2.92 -4.14 -17.69
C HIS A 215 3.50 -3.43 -18.92
N TYR A 216 3.10 -2.20 -19.21
CA TYR A 216 3.43 -1.55 -20.48
C TYR A 216 4.71 -0.69 -20.44
N GLU A 217 5.51 -0.75 -19.37
CA GLU A 217 6.70 0.11 -19.13
C GLU A 217 6.50 1.58 -19.54
N THR A 218 5.25 2.05 -19.56
CA THR A 218 4.91 3.32 -20.17
C THR A 218 5.18 4.37 -19.12
N SER A 219 6.32 5.04 -19.23
CA SER A 219 6.57 6.29 -18.53
C SER A 219 5.93 7.42 -19.33
N ILE A 220 4.85 8.02 -18.82
CA ILE A 220 4.36 9.29 -19.38
C ILE A 220 5.23 10.39 -18.78
N GLY A 221 6.30 10.75 -19.48
CA GLY A 221 7.30 11.70 -18.99
C GLY A 221 8.09 11.15 -17.78
N PRO A 222 8.37 11.97 -16.74
CA PRO A 222 9.10 11.51 -15.55
C PRO A 222 8.26 10.63 -14.60
N ILE A 223 6.97 10.42 -14.90
CA ILE A 223 6.03 9.76 -13.99
C ILE A 223 5.95 8.26 -14.29
N ARG A 224 6.40 7.44 -13.35
CA ARG A 224 6.15 5.99 -13.37
C ARG A 224 4.69 5.74 -12.96
N LEU A 225 3.86 5.40 -13.94
CA LEU A 225 2.44 5.07 -13.75
C LEU A 225 2.20 3.91 -12.75
N ALA A 226 3.22 3.12 -12.45
CA ALA A 226 3.14 2.01 -11.50
C ALA A 226 3.01 2.44 -10.02
N ALA A 227 3.32 3.70 -9.68
CA ALA A 227 3.34 4.17 -8.28
C ALA A 227 2.32 5.29 -8.04
N LEU A 228 1.13 5.19 -8.63
CA LEU A 228 0.11 6.23 -8.43
C LEU A 228 -0.33 6.29 -6.95
N PRO A 229 -0.62 7.49 -6.42
CA PRO A 229 -1.08 7.70 -5.05
C PRO A 229 -2.52 7.20 -4.85
N ALA A 230 -2.70 6.18 -4.01
CA ALA A 230 -4.01 5.57 -3.75
C ALA A 230 -4.90 6.44 -2.84
N LEU A 231 -4.34 7.41 -2.11
CA LEU A 231 -5.14 8.33 -1.28
C LEU A 231 -5.95 9.32 -2.12
N LEU A 232 -5.49 9.62 -3.33
CA LEU A 232 -6.19 10.52 -4.25
C LEU A 232 -7.58 9.99 -4.66
N PRO A 233 -7.75 8.75 -5.18
CA PRO A 233 -9.07 8.22 -5.48
C PRO A 233 -9.95 8.03 -4.24
N ILE A 234 -9.36 7.69 -3.08
CA ILE A 234 -10.10 7.56 -1.81
C ILE A 234 -10.70 8.92 -1.42
N GLY A 235 -9.85 9.93 -1.27
CA GLY A 235 -10.26 11.29 -0.88
C GLY A 235 -11.26 11.87 -1.87
N LEU A 236 -11.00 11.75 -3.18
CA LEU A 236 -11.89 12.25 -4.22
C LEU A 236 -13.27 11.60 -4.15
N THR A 237 -13.35 10.28 -3.92
CA THR A 237 -14.63 9.58 -3.83
C THR A 237 -15.42 10.03 -2.59
N VAL A 238 -14.76 10.15 -1.44
CA VAL A 238 -15.38 10.64 -0.20
C VAL A 238 -15.95 12.05 -0.41
N LEU A 239 -15.16 12.95 -0.99
CA LEU A 239 -15.59 14.33 -1.25
C LEU A 239 -16.73 14.39 -2.27
N TRP A 240 -16.63 13.62 -3.36
CA TRP A 240 -17.62 13.64 -4.44
C TRP A 240 -18.99 13.13 -3.99
N VAL A 241 -19.04 11.99 -3.29
CA VAL A 241 -20.30 11.39 -2.83
C VAL A 241 -20.98 12.25 -1.75
N ASN A 242 -20.19 12.88 -0.89
CA ASN A 242 -20.68 13.69 0.23
C ASN A 242 -20.68 15.20 -0.04
N ARG A 243 -20.49 15.64 -1.28
CA ARG A 243 -20.40 17.07 -1.63
C ARG A 243 -21.56 17.94 -1.13
N ARG A 244 -22.74 17.35 -0.92
CA ARG A 244 -23.95 18.03 -0.43
C ARG A 244 -23.97 18.23 1.08
N GLU A 245 -23.18 17.46 1.82
CA GLU A 245 -23.11 17.53 3.29
C GLU A 245 -22.15 18.62 3.77
N PHE A 246 -21.20 19.03 2.92
CA PHE A 246 -20.25 20.08 3.26
C PHE A 246 -20.91 21.46 3.14
N LYS A 247 -21.00 22.15 4.27
CA LYS A 247 -21.51 23.53 4.36
C LYS A 247 -20.36 24.41 4.82
N LEU A 248 -19.43 24.66 3.90
CA LEU A 248 -18.19 25.35 4.21
C LEU A 248 -18.47 26.78 4.66
N LEU A 249 -17.95 27.13 5.84
CA LEU A 249 -17.83 28.52 6.26
C LEU A 249 -16.83 29.24 5.35
N PRO A 250 -16.93 30.57 5.19
CA PRO A 250 -15.99 31.35 4.37
C PRO A 250 -14.52 31.10 4.75
N ASP A 251 -14.23 30.99 6.05
CA ASP A 251 -12.88 30.76 6.58
C ASP A 251 -12.35 29.37 6.23
N GLU A 252 -13.19 28.34 6.31
CA GLU A 252 -12.83 26.96 5.94
C GLU A 252 -12.58 26.84 4.44
N ARG A 253 -13.38 27.56 3.64
CA ARG A 253 -13.19 27.64 2.20
C ARG A 253 -11.87 28.34 1.87
N ALA A 254 -11.55 29.45 2.54
CA ALA A 254 -10.28 30.15 2.37
C ALA A 254 -9.09 29.25 2.74
N ALA A 255 -9.17 28.51 3.84
CA ALA A 255 -8.12 27.56 4.24
C ALA A 255 -7.94 26.42 3.23
N THR A 256 -9.04 25.84 2.75
CA THR A 256 -9.01 24.75 1.76
C THR A 256 -8.43 25.24 0.42
N ILE A 257 -8.86 26.42 -0.04
CA ILE A 257 -8.33 27.03 -1.27
C ILE A 257 -6.86 27.39 -1.10
N GLY A 258 -6.47 28.01 0.03
CA GLY A 258 -5.08 28.35 0.32
C GLY A 258 -4.17 27.12 0.31
N LEU A 259 -4.63 26.01 0.90
CA LEU A 259 -3.93 24.74 0.87
C LEU A 259 -3.73 24.23 -0.57
N LEU A 260 -4.76 24.30 -1.42
CA LEU A 260 -4.66 23.88 -2.82
C LEU A 260 -3.74 24.81 -3.64
N ILE A 261 -3.84 26.12 -3.42
CA ILE A 261 -3.02 27.13 -4.10
C ILE A 261 -1.54 26.96 -3.74
N ILE A 262 -1.20 26.56 -2.52
CA ILE A 262 0.19 26.31 -2.13
C ILE A 262 0.63 24.90 -2.55
N GLY A 263 -0.22 23.91 -2.31
CA GLY A 263 0.09 22.50 -2.51
C GLY A 263 0.26 22.11 -3.98
N ILE A 264 -0.63 22.57 -4.87
CA ILE A 264 -0.58 22.20 -6.29
C ILE A 264 0.71 22.71 -6.95
N PRO A 265 1.11 23.98 -6.80
CA PRO A 265 2.38 24.47 -7.34
C PRO A 265 3.60 23.77 -6.71
N LEU A 266 3.57 23.45 -5.42
CA LEU A 266 4.66 22.69 -4.80
C LEU A 266 4.81 21.29 -5.41
N VAL A 267 3.71 20.56 -5.58
CA VAL A 267 3.71 19.25 -6.23
C VAL A 267 4.13 19.38 -7.70
N ALA A 268 3.61 20.36 -8.43
CA ALA A 268 3.96 20.60 -9.84
C ALA A 268 5.45 20.98 -10.01
N TRP A 269 5.96 21.88 -9.17
CA TRP A 269 7.38 22.23 -9.13
C TRP A 269 8.24 20.99 -8.84
N ARG A 270 7.82 20.16 -7.88
CA ARG A 270 8.54 18.93 -7.55
C ARG A 270 8.56 17.95 -8.72
N ILE A 271 7.44 17.77 -9.42
CA ILE A 271 7.37 16.93 -10.64
C ILE A 271 8.31 17.49 -11.72
N ALA A 272 8.36 18.82 -11.89
CA ALA A 272 9.22 19.46 -12.89
C ALA A 272 10.73 19.34 -12.57
N VAL A 273 11.11 19.37 -11.29
CA VAL A 273 12.51 19.32 -10.85
C VAL A 273 13.02 17.88 -10.67
N SER A 274 12.14 16.92 -10.42
CA SER A 274 12.53 15.50 -10.27
C SER A 274 12.87 14.90 -11.63
N GLN A 275 14.08 15.19 -12.12
CA GLN A 275 14.62 14.46 -13.25
C GLN A 275 15.09 13.10 -12.75
N PRO A 276 14.70 11.98 -13.40
CA PRO A 276 15.26 10.69 -13.06
C PRO A 276 16.76 10.77 -13.25
N GLU A 277 17.52 10.60 -12.16
CA GLU A 277 18.95 10.39 -12.24
C GLU A 277 19.16 9.22 -13.21
N PRO A 278 19.92 9.41 -14.31
CA PRO A 278 20.08 8.36 -15.30
C PRO A 278 20.63 7.15 -14.57
N GLU A 279 19.89 6.03 -14.68
CA GLU A 279 20.31 4.76 -14.12
C GLU A 279 21.76 4.55 -14.53
N PRO A 280 22.69 4.39 -13.57
CA PRO A 280 24.09 4.24 -13.91
C PRO A 280 24.16 3.10 -14.91
N ALA A 281 24.64 3.40 -16.12
CA ALA A 281 24.75 2.41 -17.19
C ALA A 281 25.31 1.14 -16.55
N PRO A 282 24.67 -0.04 -16.76
CA PRO A 282 25.05 -1.26 -16.07
C PRO A 282 26.56 -1.29 -16.15
N THR A 283 27.23 -1.22 -14.99
CA THR A 283 28.68 -1.37 -14.97
C THR A 283 28.85 -2.74 -15.55
N VAL A 284 29.24 -2.78 -16.82
CA VAL A 284 29.73 -3.98 -17.46
C VAL A 284 30.91 -4.28 -16.58
N GLU A 285 30.67 -5.14 -15.59
CA GLU A 285 31.70 -5.85 -14.88
C GLU A 285 32.25 -6.73 -16.00
N TRP A 286 33.11 -6.11 -16.82
CA TRP A 286 33.93 -6.81 -17.77
C TRP A 286 34.48 -7.97 -16.97
N ALA A 287 34.19 -9.19 -17.45
CA ALA A 287 34.53 -10.44 -16.79
C ALA A 287 35.87 -10.27 -16.07
N PRO A 288 36.02 -10.79 -14.83
CA PRO A 288 37.22 -10.57 -14.02
C PRO A 288 38.44 -10.73 -14.94
N PRO A 289 39.37 -9.76 -14.94
CA PRO A 289 40.44 -9.70 -15.93
C PRO A 289 41.03 -11.10 -16.08
N PHE A 290 41.22 -11.55 -17.33
CA PHE A 290 41.53 -12.94 -17.70
C PHE A 290 42.61 -13.59 -16.81
N GLU A 291 43.52 -12.79 -16.26
CA GLU A 291 44.49 -13.15 -15.21
C GLU A 291 43.88 -13.83 -13.96
N LYS A 292 42.75 -13.36 -13.42
CA LYS A 292 42.08 -14.00 -12.27
C LYS A 292 41.51 -15.38 -12.62
N GLN A 293 41.05 -15.57 -13.85
CA GLN A 293 40.58 -16.89 -14.30
C GLN A 293 41.74 -17.87 -14.49
N ILE A 294 42.91 -17.41 -14.95
CA ILE A 294 44.12 -18.24 -15.07
C ILE A 294 44.64 -18.65 -13.69
N ASP A 295 44.64 -17.76 -12.69
CA ASP A 295 45.12 -18.09 -11.34
C ASP A 295 44.22 -19.10 -10.61
N ASP A 296 42.91 -19.06 -10.83
CA ASP A 296 41.99 -20.08 -10.30
C ASP A 296 42.17 -21.44 -10.98
N LEU A 297 42.52 -21.47 -12.28
CA LEU A 297 42.87 -22.70 -13.00
C LEU A 297 44.24 -23.27 -12.59
N ARG A 298 45.12 -22.47 -12.00
CA ARG A 298 46.43 -22.92 -11.49
C ARG A 298 46.39 -23.46 -10.06
N LYS A 299 45.27 -23.33 -9.35
CA LYS A 299 45.16 -23.90 -8.00
C LYS A 299 45.20 -25.43 -8.09
N PRO A 300 46.19 -26.09 -7.47
CA PRO A 300 46.31 -27.54 -7.54
C PRO A 300 45.08 -28.17 -6.88
N ILE A 301 44.43 -29.07 -7.62
CA ILE A 301 43.33 -29.88 -7.13
C ILE A 301 43.89 -30.72 -5.97
N ARG A 302 43.54 -30.36 -4.74
CA ARG A 302 43.83 -31.20 -3.57
C ARG A 302 42.89 -32.38 -3.62
N TYR A 303 43.44 -33.53 -4.01
CA TYR A 303 42.81 -34.85 -3.85
C TYR A 303 42.90 -35.31 -2.40
#